data_AF-A0A5D2R595-F1
#
_entry.id   AF-A0A5D2R595-F1
#
_cell.length_a   1.000
_cell.length_b   1.000
_cell.length_c   1.000
_cell.angle_alpha   90.00
_cell.angle_beta   90.00
_cell.angle_gamma   90.00
#
_symmetry.space_group_name_H-M   'P 1'
#
loop_
_entity.id
_entity.type
_entity.pdbx_description
1 polymer ?
#
loop_
_entity_poly.entity_id
_entity_poly.type
_entity_poly.pdbx_seq_one_letter_code
_entity_poly.pdbx_strand_id
1 'polypeptide(L)'
;MVDRRVEVVARLKALEDAASPLVTFLQNANAVQELRADKQYNLQMLNDRYQIGPDQIEALYQYAKFQFESLSALWGKLAAEILMQNWDIALEELNRLKEIIDSNSFSSPLNQVQSRIWLMHWSLFIFFNHDNGRTQIIDLFNQDKYATLATKLKVSMFCY
;
A
#
# COMPACT_ATOMS: atom_id res chain seq x y z
N MET A 1 -22.34 11.12 6.60
CA MET A 1 -21.02 10.42 6.59
C MET A 1 -20.90 9.46 5.42
N VAL A 2 -21.97 8.75 5.04
CA VAL A 2 -21.99 7.82 3.90
C VAL A 2 -21.73 8.53 2.56
N ASP A 3 -22.28 9.73 2.34
CA ASP A 3 -22.15 10.45 1.05
C ASP A 3 -20.69 10.84 0.73
N ARG A 4 -19.94 11.32 1.73
CA ARG A 4 -18.50 11.64 1.57
C ARG A 4 -17.68 10.40 1.23
N ARG A 5 -18.04 9.23 1.75
CA ARG A 5 -17.36 7.97 1.43
C ARG A 5 -17.62 7.57 -0.01
N VAL A 6 -18.85 7.71 -0.49
CA VAL A 6 -19.22 7.41 -1.89
C VAL A 6 -18.48 8.34 -2.85
N GLU A 7 -18.42 9.64 -2.55
CA GLU A 7 -17.69 10.63 -3.35
C GLU A 7 -16.19 10.33 -3.41
N VAL A 8 -15.57 10.04 -2.26
CA VAL A 8 -14.16 9.69 -2.18
C VAL A 8 -13.83 8.42 -2.96
N VAL A 9 -14.66 7.38 -2.85
CA VAL A 9 -14.46 6.12 -3.58
C VAL A 9 -14.65 6.33 -5.09
N ALA A 10 -15.62 7.13 -5.50
CA ALA A 10 -15.83 7.48 -6.90
C ALA A 10 -14.63 8.25 -7.48
N ARG A 11 -14.09 9.22 -6.73
CA ARG A 11 -12.90 9.97 -7.12
C ARG A 11 -11.66 9.07 -7.23
N LEU A 12 -11.49 8.14 -6.28
CA LEU A 12 -10.42 7.15 -6.32
C LEU A 12 -10.47 6.30 -7.60
N LYS A 13 -11.65 5.77 -7.93
CA LYS A 13 -11.85 4.94 -9.11
C LYS A 13 -11.60 5.73 -10.41
N ALA A 14 -12.05 6.97 -10.48
CA ALA A 14 -11.77 7.83 -11.63
C ALA A 14 -10.27 8.12 -11.80
N LEU A 15 -9.54 8.34 -10.69
CA LEU A 15 -8.09 8.53 -10.71
C LEU A 15 -7.34 7.25 -11.12
N GLU A 16 -7.81 6.08 -10.67
CA GLU A 16 -7.26 4.79 -11.05
C GLU A 16 -7.44 4.52 -12.55
N ASP A 17 -8.66 4.71 -13.07
CA ASP A 17 -8.98 4.54 -14.49
C ASP A 17 -8.15 5.48 -15.37
N ALA A 18 -8.00 6.74 -14.95
CA ALA A 18 -7.18 7.73 -15.66
C ALA A 18 -5.67 7.43 -15.61
N ALA A 19 -5.17 6.83 -14.52
CA ALA A 19 -3.77 6.45 -14.37
C ALA A 19 -3.44 5.09 -15.02
N SER A 20 -4.45 4.25 -15.31
CA SER A 20 -4.28 2.88 -15.79
C SER A 20 -3.34 2.75 -16.99
N PRO A 21 -3.41 3.57 -18.05
CA PRO A 21 -2.51 3.44 -19.21
C PRO A 21 -1.03 3.59 -18.82
N LEU A 22 -0.74 4.54 -17.93
CA LEU A 22 0.61 4.80 -17.45
C LEU A 22 1.09 3.70 -16.50
N VAL A 23 0.21 3.17 -15.64
CA VAL A 23 0.54 2.03 -14.77
C VAL A 23 0.88 0.79 -15.61
N THR A 24 0.09 0.49 -16.63
CA THR A 24 0.34 -0.65 -17.53
C THR A 24 1.66 -0.48 -18.30
N PHE A 25 1.97 0.74 -18.75
CA PHE A 25 3.26 1.04 -19.39
C PHE A 25 4.43 0.77 -18.43
N LEU A 26 4.36 1.26 -17.19
CA LEU A 26 5.42 1.11 -16.18
C LEU A 26 5.62 -0.35 -15.72
N GLN A 27 4.56 -1.17 -15.76
CA GLN A 27 4.66 -2.60 -15.46
C GLN A 27 5.35 -3.41 -16.58
N ASN A 28 5.39 -2.88 -17.80
CA ASN A 28 6.01 -3.55 -18.92
C ASN A 28 7.51 -3.21 -19.01
N ALA A 29 8.36 -4.13 -18.55
CA ALA A 29 9.81 -3.97 -18.54
C ALA A 29 10.42 -3.65 -19.92
N ASN A 30 9.82 -4.14 -21.01
CA ASN A 30 10.30 -3.86 -22.37
C ASN A 30 9.93 -2.44 -22.82
N ALA A 31 8.74 -1.96 -22.46
CA ALA A 31 8.29 -0.61 -22.79
C ALA A 31 9.09 0.45 -22.02
N VAL A 32 9.42 0.17 -20.75
CA VAL A 32 10.26 1.05 -19.93
C VAL A 32 11.69 1.17 -20.48
N GLN A 33 12.21 0.17 -21.19
CA GLN A 33 13.52 0.24 -21.85
C GLN A 33 13.53 1.20 -23.05
N GLU A 34 12.37 1.52 -23.63
CA GLU A 34 12.27 2.52 -24.71
C GLU A 34 12.47 3.96 -24.19
N LEU A 35 12.40 4.18 -22.87
CA LEU A 35 12.64 5.48 -22.26
C LEU A 35 14.12 5.88 -22.41
N ARG A 36 14.33 7.10 -22.90
CA ARG A 36 15.66 7.70 -23.08
C ARG A 36 15.95 8.71 -21.97
N ALA A 37 17.19 9.19 -21.89
CA ALA A 37 17.55 10.29 -20.99
C ALA A 37 16.85 11.62 -21.36
N ASP A 38 16.45 11.76 -22.62
CA ASP A 38 15.72 12.93 -23.12
C ASP A 38 14.25 12.87 -22.73
N LYS A 39 13.84 13.78 -21.83
CA LYS A 39 12.48 13.87 -21.32
C LYS A 39 11.47 14.34 -22.38
N GLN A 40 11.88 15.21 -23.29
CA GLN A 40 10.99 15.76 -24.32
C GLN A 40 10.61 14.68 -25.33
N TYR A 41 11.58 13.87 -25.74
CA TYR A 41 11.35 12.71 -26.59
C TYR A 41 10.40 11.70 -25.94
N ASN A 42 10.64 11.36 -24.65
CA ASN A 42 9.79 10.41 -23.95
C ASN A 42 8.34 10.90 -23.86
N LEU A 43 8.12 12.19 -23.58
CA LEU A 43 6.77 12.76 -23.53
C LEU A 43 6.06 12.71 -24.89
N GLN A 44 6.76 12.99 -25.99
CA GLN A 44 6.19 12.84 -27.33
C GLN A 44 5.87 11.39 -27.66
N MET A 45 6.81 10.47 -27.40
CA MET A 45 6.63 9.04 -27.66
C MET A 45 5.46 8.45 -26.86
N LEU A 46 5.35 8.82 -25.58
CA LEU A 46 4.25 8.41 -24.70
C LEU A 46 2.90 8.93 -25.19
N ASN A 47 2.83 10.18 -25.66
CA ASN A 47 1.60 10.75 -26.18
C ASN A 47 1.21 10.10 -27.52
N ASP A 48 2.15 10.02 -28.47
CA ASP A 48 1.89 9.55 -29.83
C ASP A 48 1.56 8.05 -29.89
N ARG A 49 2.27 7.22 -29.11
CA ARG A 49 2.11 5.75 -29.16
C ARG A 49 1.16 5.18 -28.12
N TYR A 50 1.12 5.79 -26.94
CA TYR A 50 0.41 5.22 -25.79
C TYR A 50 -0.75 6.12 -25.30
N GLN A 51 -0.98 7.28 -25.93
CA GLN A 51 -1.96 8.28 -25.50
C GLN A 51 -1.76 8.71 -24.04
N ILE A 52 -0.51 8.63 -23.56
CA ILE A 52 -0.11 9.06 -22.23
C ILE A 52 0.34 10.52 -22.33
N GLY A 53 -0.55 11.42 -21.95
CA GLY A 53 -0.30 12.84 -21.87
C GLY A 53 -0.02 13.31 -20.44
N PRO A 54 0.07 14.65 -20.24
CA PRO A 54 0.28 15.24 -18.91
C PRO A 54 -0.86 14.88 -17.94
N ASP A 55 -2.08 14.69 -18.43
CA ASP A 55 -3.25 14.37 -17.61
C ASP A 55 -3.14 12.99 -16.94
N GLN A 56 -2.61 11.98 -17.64
CA GLN A 56 -2.39 10.64 -17.09
C GLN A 56 -1.26 10.64 -16.05
N ILE A 57 -0.24 11.48 -16.25
CA ILE A 57 0.86 11.66 -15.30
C ILE A 57 0.35 12.34 -14.03
N GLU A 58 -0.43 13.41 -14.15
CA GLU A 58 -1.05 14.10 -13.01
C GLU A 58 -2.04 13.17 -12.29
N ALA A 59 -2.85 12.40 -13.02
CA ALA A 59 -3.75 11.41 -12.45
C ALA A 59 -2.99 10.36 -11.63
N LEU A 60 -1.86 9.84 -12.14
CA LEU A 60 -1.01 8.92 -11.38
C LEU A 60 -0.44 9.56 -10.12
N TYR A 61 0.00 10.82 -10.18
CA TYR A 61 0.50 11.55 -9.01
C TYR A 61 -0.60 11.71 -7.95
N GLN A 62 -1.78 12.17 -8.36
CA GLN A 62 -2.93 12.34 -7.46
C GLN A 62 -3.43 11.00 -6.89
N TYR A 63 -3.44 9.95 -7.70
CA TYR A 63 -3.76 8.59 -7.28
C TYR A 63 -2.77 8.09 -6.22
N ALA A 64 -1.47 8.21 -6.49
CA ALA A 64 -0.42 7.80 -5.55
C ALA A 64 -0.47 8.60 -4.24
N LYS A 65 -0.71 9.92 -4.32
CA LYS A 65 -0.90 10.79 -3.16
C LYS A 65 -2.11 10.36 -2.33
N PHE A 66 -3.24 10.10 -2.98
CA PHE A 66 -4.46 9.65 -2.31
C PHE A 66 -4.24 8.31 -1.60
N GLN A 67 -3.60 7.36 -2.28
CA GLN A 67 -3.26 6.05 -1.70
C GLN A 67 -2.35 6.19 -0.47
N PHE A 68 -1.35 7.07 -0.54
CA PHE A 68 -0.44 7.32 0.58
C PHE A 68 -1.17 7.96 1.78
N GLU A 69 -1.94 9.02 1.56
CA GLU A 69 -2.71 9.70 2.61
C GLU A 69 -3.72 8.74 3.27
N SER A 70 -4.39 7.91 2.48
CA SER A 70 -5.30 6.87 2.96
C SER A 70 -4.58 5.84 3.83
N LEU A 71 -3.41 5.34 3.40
CA LEU A 71 -2.62 4.39 4.16
C LEU A 71 -2.12 4.99 5.48
N SER A 72 -1.62 6.22 5.46
CA SER A 72 -1.22 6.94 6.68
C SER A 72 -2.38 7.15 7.65
N ALA A 73 -3.57 7.47 7.16
CA ALA A 73 -4.76 7.62 7.99
C ALA A 73 -5.17 6.29 8.65
N LEU A 74 -5.08 5.17 7.92
CA LEU A 74 -5.37 3.84 8.46
C LEU A 74 -4.38 3.43 9.56
N TRP A 75 -3.08 3.71 9.39
CA TRP A 75 -2.09 3.50 10.45
C TRP A 75 -2.38 4.36 11.68
N GLY A 76 -2.77 5.63 11.49
CA GLY A 76 -3.17 6.51 12.57
C GLY A 76 -4.40 6.01 13.33
N LYS A 77 -5.40 5.49 12.61
CA LYS A 77 -6.58 4.85 13.21
C LYS A 77 -6.20 3.62 14.02
N LEU A 78 -5.41 2.71 13.45
CA LEU A 78 -4.91 1.53 14.16
C LEU A 78 -4.20 1.91 15.46
N ALA A 79 -3.33 2.93 15.40
CA ALA A 79 -2.61 3.42 16.57
C ALA A 79 -3.53 3.98 17.64
N ALA A 80 -4.55 4.76 17.24
CA ALA A 80 -5.55 5.26 18.18
C ALA A 80 -6.31 4.12 18.88
N GLU A 81 -6.74 3.10 18.14
CA GLU A 81 -7.48 1.96 18.72
C GLU A 81 -6.62 1.12 19.67
N ILE A 82 -5.33 0.92 19.35
CA ILE A 82 -4.39 0.25 20.26
C ILE A 82 -4.20 1.06 21.54
N LEU A 83 -4.03 2.39 21.44
CA LEU A 83 -3.88 3.27 22.60
C LEU A 83 -5.15 3.30 23.47
N MET A 84 -6.33 3.19 22.85
CA MET A 84 -7.62 3.08 23.53
C MET A 84 -7.92 1.68 24.07
N GLN A 85 -7.04 0.69 23.83
CA GLN A 85 -7.20 -0.72 24.23
C GLN A 85 -8.44 -1.40 23.64
N ASN A 86 -8.91 -0.91 22.48
CA ASN A 86 -10.04 -1.50 21.76
C ASN A 86 -9.54 -2.64 20.85
N TRP A 87 -9.22 -3.79 21.43
CA TRP A 87 -8.53 -4.88 20.73
C TRP A 87 -9.33 -5.50 19.58
N ASP A 88 -10.66 -5.61 19.69
CA ASP A 88 -11.53 -6.12 18.62
C ASP A 88 -11.51 -5.22 17.38
N ILE A 89 -11.61 -3.90 17.59
CA ILE A 89 -11.60 -2.91 16.51
C ILE A 89 -10.19 -2.79 15.92
N ALA A 90 -9.15 -2.81 16.76
CA ALA A 90 -7.76 -2.81 16.32
C ALA A 90 -7.46 -4.02 15.42
N LEU A 91 -8.02 -5.19 15.73
CA LEU A 91 -7.88 -6.39 14.90
C LEU A 91 -8.58 -6.25 13.53
N GLU A 92 -9.78 -5.67 13.49
CA GLU A 92 -10.47 -5.37 12.21
C GLU A 92 -9.63 -4.43 11.34
N GLU A 93 -9.11 -3.35 11.92
CA GLU A 93 -8.29 -2.37 11.21
C GLU A 93 -6.93 -2.93 10.78
N LEU A 94 -6.33 -3.83 11.57
CA LEU A 94 -5.12 -4.56 11.19
C LEU A 94 -5.36 -5.44 9.95
N ASN A 95 -6.49 -6.17 9.90
CA ASN A 95 -6.84 -7.02 8.75
C ASN A 95 -7.09 -6.20 7.49
N ARG A 96 -7.75 -5.04 7.61
CA ARG A 96 -7.91 -4.08 6.49
C ARG A 96 -6.57 -3.57 5.97
N LEU A 97 -5.67 -3.16 6.87
CA LEU A 97 -4.32 -2.74 6.50
C LEU A 97 -3.56 -3.86 5.79
N LYS A 98 -3.70 -5.10 6.25
CA LYS A 98 -3.10 -6.28 5.62
C LYS A 98 -3.59 -6.46 4.19
N GLU A 99 -4.91 -6.40 3.95
CA GLU A 99 -5.49 -6.51 2.61
C GLU A 99 -4.98 -5.42 1.68
N ILE A 100 -4.85 -4.18 2.16
CA ILE A 100 -4.36 -3.06 1.36
C ILE A 100 -2.87 -3.22 1.04
N ILE A 101 -2.05 -3.66 2.00
CA ILE A 101 -0.61 -3.89 1.79
C ILE A 101 -0.35 -5.09 0.88
N ASP A 102 -1.21 -6.11 0.93
CA ASP A 102 -1.09 -7.29 0.07
C ASP A 102 -1.67 -7.08 -1.33
N SER A 103 -2.64 -6.17 -1.50
CA SER A 103 -3.26 -5.85 -2.79
C SER A 103 -2.57 -4.70 -3.54
N ASN A 104 -2.01 -3.70 -2.85
CA ASN A 104 -1.33 -2.59 -3.50
C ASN A 104 -0.02 -3.04 -4.17
N SER A 105 0.06 -2.80 -5.48
CA SER A 105 1.34 -2.77 -6.20
C SER A 105 2.07 -1.48 -5.84
N PHE A 106 2.78 -1.48 -4.71
CA PHE A 106 3.62 -0.35 -4.31
C PHE A 106 4.63 -0.04 -5.40
N SER A 107 4.87 1.25 -5.66
CA SER A 107 5.86 1.73 -6.62
C SER A 107 7.30 1.29 -6.28
N SER A 108 7.56 0.94 -5.01
CA SER A 108 8.85 0.44 -4.55
C SER A 108 8.70 -0.86 -3.76
N PRO A 109 9.37 -1.96 -4.18
CA PRO A 109 9.40 -3.22 -3.43
C PRO A 109 9.90 -3.07 -1.99
N LEU A 110 10.78 -2.10 -1.73
CA LEU A 110 11.31 -1.83 -0.38
C LEU A 110 10.22 -1.33 0.58
N ASN A 111 9.36 -0.42 0.10
CA ASN A 111 8.29 0.14 0.92
C ASN A 111 7.27 -0.93 1.28
N GLN A 112 6.96 -1.85 0.36
CA GLN A 112 6.07 -2.97 0.63
C GLN A 112 6.62 -3.87 1.75
N VAL A 113 7.92 -4.18 1.71
CA VAL A 113 8.57 -4.99 2.75
C VAL A 113 8.53 -4.27 4.10
N GLN A 114 8.84 -2.97 4.13
CA GLN A 114 8.79 -2.17 5.35
C GLN A 114 7.38 -2.15 5.96
N SER A 115 6.33 -1.93 5.14
CA SER A 115 4.94 -1.95 5.61
C SER A 115 4.51 -3.31 6.16
N ARG A 116 4.97 -4.42 5.57
CA ARG A 116 4.72 -5.77 6.11
C ARG A 116 5.42 -6.02 7.44
N ILE A 117 6.65 -5.52 7.61
CA ILE A 117 7.40 -5.61 8.88
C ILE A 117 6.67 -4.83 9.97
N TRP A 118 6.23 -3.61 9.67
CA TRP A 118 5.43 -2.81 10.61
C TRP A 118 4.13 -3.51 10.94
N LEU A 119 3.42 -4.07 9.97
CA LEU A 119 2.18 -4.81 10.24
C LEU A 119 2.40 -5.99 11.18
N MET A 120 3.48 -6.75 10.98
CA MET A 120 3.86 -7.81 11.92
C MET A 120 4.23 -7.27 13.30
N HIS A 121 4.89 -6.12 13.41
CA HIS A 121 5.24 -5.53 14.71
C HIS A 121 4.01 -5.04 15.47
N TRP A 122 3.13 -4.31 14.79
CA TRP A 122 1.91 -3.76 15.39
C TRP A 122 0.90 -4.87 15.72
N SER A 123 0.88 -5.97 14.96
CA SER A 123 0.04 -7.12 15.26
C SER A 123 0.44 -7.84 16.55
N LEU A 124 1.70 -7.80 16.96
CA LEU A 124 2.14 -8.35 18.25
C LEU A 124 1.37 -7.68 19.41
N PHE A 125 1.26 -6.36 19.42
CA PHE A 125 0.55 -5.63 20.48
C PHE A 125 -0.92 -6.03 20.58
N ILE A 126 -1.57 -6.28 19.45
CA ILE A 126 -2.98 -6.68 19.40
C ILE A 126 -3.13 -8.14 19.84
N PHE A 127 -2.33 -9.05 19.27
CA PHE A 127 -2.45 -10.48 19.53
C PHE A 127 -2.00 -10.91 20.94
N PHE A 128 -1.12 -10.14 21.60
CA PHE A 128 -0.77 -10.41 22.99
C PHE A 128 -1.88 -10.03 23.99
N ASN A 129 -2.76 -9.09 23.62
CA ASN A 129 -3.83 -8.60 24.50
C ASN A 129 -5.24 -9.12 24.12
N HIS A 130 -5.37 -9.82 22.99
CA HIS A 130 -6.64 -10.35 22.52
C HIS A 130 -6.80 -11.83 22.86
N ASP A 131 -7.96 -12.24 23.39
CA ASP A 131 -8.23 -13.60 23.88
C ASP A 131 -8.01 -14.69 22.80
N ASN A 132 -8.36 -14.39 21.55
CA ASN A 132 -8.15 -15.26 20.37
C ASN A 132 -6.88 -14.96 19.55
N GLY A 133 -5.97 -14.12 20.04
CA GLY A 133 -4.83 -13.63 19.26
C GLY A 133 -3.75 -14.70 18.97
N ARG A 134 -3.64 -15.72 19.84
CA ARG A 134 -2.61 -16.76 19.76
C ARG A 134 -2.72 -17.69 18.56
N THR A 135 -3.92 -17.97 18.08
CA THR A 135 -4.11 -18.79 16.87
C THR A 135 -3.88 -17.95 15.62
N GLN A 136 -4.40 -16.72 15.61
CA GLN A 136 -4.32 -15.81 14.47
C GLN A 136 -2.89 -15.33 14.18
N ILE A 137 -2.04 -15.16 15.20
CA ILE A 137 -0.63 -14.83 15.00
C ILE A 137 0.12 -15.96 14.31
N ILE A 138 -0.18 -17.22 14.63
CA ILE A 138 0.47 -18.39 14.02
C ILE A 138 0.11 -18.46 12.53
N ASP A 139 -1.18 -18.29 12.21
CA ASP A 139 -1.66 -18.30 10.83
C ASP A 139 -1.13 -17.12 10.01
N LEU A 140 -0.93 -15.95 10.64
CA LEU A 140 -0.35 -14.78 9.98
C LEU A 140 1.14 -14.97 9.69
N PHE A 141 1.91 -15.45 10.67
CA PHE A 141 3.37 -15.61 10.54
C PHE A 141 3.76 -16.80 9.66
N ASN A 142 2.91 -17.82 9.55
CA ASN A 142 3.13 -18.97 8.67
C ASN A 142 2.84 -18.70 7.19
N GLN A 143 2.25 -17.56 6.82
CA GLN A 143 2.09 -17.19 5.42
C GLN A 143 3.45 -16.92 4.77
N ASP A 144 3.74 -17.50 3.61
CA ASP A 144 5.03 -17.40 2.90
C ASP A 144 5.55 -15.96 2.74
N LYS A 145 4.63 -15.01 2.52
CA LYS A 145 4.90 -13.56 2.38
C LYS A 145 5.49 -12.92 3.65
N TYR A 146 5.14 -13.46 4.82
CA TYR A 146 5.50 -12.94 6.13
C TYR A 146 6.55 -13.83 6.82
N ALA A 147 6.57 -15.14 6.54
CA ALA A 147 7.54 -16.10 7.07
C ALA A 147 8.99 -15.72 6.73
N THR A 148 9.24 -15.28 5.48
CA THR A 148 10.57 -14.82 5.04
C THR A 148 11.00 -13.50 5.70
N LEU A 149 10.03 -12.70 6.15
CA LEU A 149 10.28 -11.42 6.83
C LEU A 149 10.39 -11.59 8.36
N ALA A 150 9.75 -12.61 8.93
CA ALA A 150 9.83 -12.95 10.35
C ALA A 150 11.26 -13.29 10.80
N THR A 151 12.08 -13.88 9.92
CA THR A 151 13.51 -14.10 10.20
C THR A 151 14.32 -12.80 10.19
N LYS A 152 13.88 -11.79 9.42
CA LYS A 152 14.51 -10.45 9.36
C LYS A 152 14.07 -9.51 10.48
N LEU A 153 12.91 -9.73 11.08
CA LEU A 153 12.37 -8.95 12.21
C LEU A 153 13.29 -8.95 13.44
N LYS A 154 14.10 -10.01 13.64
CA LYS A 154 15.12 -10.05 14.71
C LYS A 154 16.17 -8.94 14.59
N VAL A 155 16.41 -8.43 13.37
CA VAL A 155 17.45 -7.42 13.12
C VAL A 155 16.91 -6.00 13.31
N SER A 156 15.64 -5.73 12.97
CA SER A 156 15.07 -4.38 13.09
C SER A 156 14.65 -4.01 14.51
N MET A 157 14.37 -4.98 15.38
CA MET A 157 13.98 -4.73 16.77
C MET A 157 15.18 -4.32 17.67
N PHE A 158 16.41 -4.38 17.15
CA PHE A 158 17.65 -3.96 17.84
C PHE A 158 18.22 -2.61 17.34
N CYS A 159 17.51 -1.91 16.46
CA CYS A 159 17.88 -0.56 16.02
C CYS A 159 16.82 0.46 16.44
N TYR A 160 16.61 0.59 17.75
CA TYR A 160 16.17 1.80 18.43
C TYR A 160 16.86 1.87 19.79
#